data_AF-A0A261FVM8-F1
#
_entry.id   AF-A0A261FVM8-F1
#
_cell.length_a   1.000
_cell.length_b   1.000
_cell.length_c   1.000
_cell.angle_alpha   90.00
_cell.angle_beta   90.00
_cell.angle_gamma   90.00
#
_symmetry.space_group_name_H-M   'P 1'
#
loop_
_entity.id
_entity.type
_entity.pdbx_description
1 polymer ?
#
loop_
_entity_poly.entity_id
_entity_poly.type
_entity_poly.pdbx_seq_one_letter_code
_entity_poly.pdbx_strand_id
1 'polypeptide(L)'
;MSTQHTFRTGVSRPSANSSGRIVLSRASGAAIVIARIATVFLALCAIIQLIIVVMFIVDMRSFQPDYSYYSVTMDAGIGSASIAGHFLDSDIRLADWTTNVINVPVTLLVGLEHIAIYTLLTLVFGELAALLAELRDWMRDRVRYGSEVTPFRAMPIERLERIGWYLIATPVSALVISLICMPFTSVAISGGAFTGLLILLGIISFMFAQVFNYGAMLQNDVEGLL
;
A
#
# COMPACT_ATOMS: atom_id res chain seq x y z
N MET A 1 -30.41 -16.95 -72.40
CA MET A 1 -29.13 -16.35 -71.95
C MET A 1 -29.11 -16.26 -70.44
N SER A 2 -28.35 -17.19 -69.82
CA SER A 2 -27.50 -17.06 -68.62
C SER A 2 -28.07 -16.41 -67.34
N THR A 3 -28.49 -17.13 -66.29
CA THR A 3 -27.74 -17.83 -65.21
C THR A 3 -26.62 -17.07 -64.49
N GLN A 4 -26.68 -17.24 -63.16
CA GLN A 4 -25.65 -17.16 -62.10
C GLN A 4 -25.56 -15.85 -61.29
N HIS A 5 -25.33 -15.85 -59.98
CA HIS A 5 -25.54 -16.77 -58.84
C HIS A 5 -24.83 -16.08 -57.66
N THR A 6 -25.33 -16.22 -56.43
CA THR A 6 -24.54 -16.30 -55.16
C THR A 6 -23.75 -15.05 -54.68
N PHE A 7 -23.43 -14.79 -53.41
CA PHE A 7 -23.69 -15.35 -52.07
C PHE A 7 -22.64 -14.69 -51.14
N ARG A 8 -23.07 -14.09 -50.01
CA ARG A 8 -22.41 -14.00 -48.67
C ARG A 8 -22.86 -12.74 -47.95
N THR A 9 -23.76 -12.81 -46.97
CA THR A 9 -23.47 -13.10 -45.54
C THR A 9 -22.20 -12.44 -45.01
N GLY A 10 -22.29 -11.13 -44.75
CA GLY A 10 -21.37 -10.40 -43.89
C GLY A 10 -21.97 -10.25 -42.50
N VAL A 11 -21.87 -11.32 -41.71
CA VAL A 11 -22.12 -11.45 -40.27
C VAL A 11 -22.02 -10.11 -39.52
N SER A 12 -23.15 -9.60 -39.02
CA SER A 12 -23.14 -8.73 -37.85
C SER A 12 -22.55 -9.54 -36.70
N ARG A 13 -21.24 -9.42 -36.48
CA ARG A 13 -20.56 -10.06 -35.34
C ARG A 13 -21.20 -9.50 -34.06
N PRO A 14 -21.95 -10.29 -33.28
CA PRO A 14 -22.37 -9.86 -31.96
C PRO A 14 -21.11 -9.88 -31.09
N SER A 15 -20.71 -8.69 -30.65
CA SER A 15 -20.11 -8.40 -29.35
C SER A 15 -19.39 -9.55 -28.59
N ALA A 16 -18.32 -10.12 -29.14
CA ALA A 16 -17.42 -10.96 -28.34
C ALA A 16 -16.63 -10.13 -27.30
N ASN A 17 -16.63 -8.79 -27.44
CA ASN A 17 -15.86 -7.86 -26.61
C ASN A 17 -16.72 -7.09 -25.59
N SER A 18 -18.03 -7.32 -25.51
CA SER A 18 -18.88 -6.65 -24.50
C SER A 18 -18.70 -7.29 -23.13
N SER A 19 -18.72 -8.63 -23.05
CA SER A 19 -18.54 -9.36 -21.79
C SER A 19 -17.18 -9.09 -21.14
N GLY A 20 -16.09 -9.09 -21.93
CA GLY A 20 -14.75 -8.77 -21.43
C GLY A 20 -14.63 -7.33 -20.90
N ARG A 21 -15.25 -6.35 -21.59
CA ARG A 21 -15.30 -4.96 -21.13
C ARG A 21 -16.15 -4.76 -19.88
N ILE A 22 -17.26 -5.48 -19.74
CA ILE A 22 -18.09 -5.45 -18.54
C ILE A 22 -17.34 -6.04 -17.35
N VAL A 23 -16.68 -7.19 -17.53
CA VAL A 23 -15.85 -7.82 -16.47
C VAL A 23 -14.70 -6.90 -16.07
N LEU A 24 -13.99 -6.29 -17.02
CA LEU A 24 -12.91 -5.35 -16.73
C LEU A 24 -13.40 -4.08 -16.01
N SER A 25 -14.57 -3.56 -16.39
CA SER A 25 -15.17 -2.40 -15.72
C SER A 25 -15.60 -2.72 -14.28
N ARG A 26 -16.12 -3.93 -14.04
CA ARG A 26 -16.52 -4.42 -12.70
C ARG A 26 -15.30 -4.71 -11.84
N ALA A 27 -14.27 -5.34 -12.41
CA ALA A 27 -13.00 -5.63 -11.74
C ALA A 27 -12.27 -4.35 -11.34
N SER A 28 -12.23 -3.35 -12.22
CA SER A 28 -11.65 -2.02 -11.92
C SER A 28 -12.45 -1.30 -10.83
N GLY A 29 -13.79 -1.36 -10.87
CA GLY A 29 -14.64 -0.83 -9.80
C GLY A 29 -14.39 -1.51 -8.46
N ALA A 30 -14.31 -2.84 -8.44
CA ALA A 30 -14.03 -3.61 -7.23
C ALA A 30 -12.64 -3.29 -6.65
N ALA A 31 -11.61 -3.17 -7.49
CA ALA A 31 -10.25 -2.83 -7.07
C ALA A 31 -10.19 -1.47 -6.35
N ILE A 32 -10.90 -0.45 -6.84
CA ILE A 32 -10.96 0.87 -6.20
C ILE A 32 -11.63 0.78 -4.82
N VAL A 33 -12.74 0.04 -4.73
CA VAL A 33 -13.46 -0.13 -3.47
C VAL A 33 -12.60 -0.87 -2.45
N ILE A 34 -11.94 -1.95 -2.86
CA ILE A 34 -11.02 -2.71 -2.00
C ILE A 34 -9.87 -1.83 -1.52
N ALA A 35 -9.24 -1.05 -2.41
CA ALA A 35 -8.15 -0.15 -2.04
C ALA A 35 -8.61 0.90 -1.01
N ARG A 36 -9.80 1.50 -1.19
CA ARG A 36 -10.36 2.45 -0.21
C ARG A 36 -10.69 1.80 1.12
N ILE A 37 -11.25 0.59 1.12
CA ILE A 37 -11.51 -0.16 2.35
C ILE A 37 -10.20 -0.44 3.08
N ALA A 38 -9.15 -0.85 2.36
CA ALA A 38 -7.82 -1.05 2.93
C ALA A 38 -7.26 0.24 3.53
N THR A 39 -7.39 1.38 2.84
CA THR A 39 -7.01 2.71 3.39
C THR A 39 -7.72 3.00 4.71
N VAL A 40 -9.05 2.85 4.76
CA VAL A 40 -9.83 3.14 5.97
C VAL A 40 -9.47 2.19 7.10
N PHE A 41 -9.30 0.91 6.78
CA PHE A 41 -8.93 -0.11 7.76
C PHE A 41 -7.56 0.16 8.37
N LEU A 42 -6.55 0.48 7.56
CA LEU A 42 -5.20 0.79 8.03
C LEU A 42 -5.16 2.09 8.85
N ALA A 43 -5.93 3.11 8.45
CA ALA A 43 -6.07 4.34 9.23
C ALA A 43 -6.67 4.07 10.60
N LEU A 44 -7.68 3.19 10.66
CA LEU A 44 -8.29 2.77 11.92
C LEU A 44 -7.29 2.00 12.80
N CYS A 45 -6.50 1.09 12.23
CA CYS A 45 -5.41 0.42 12.95
C CYS A 45 -4.38 1.43 13.50
N ALA A 46 -3.99 2.45 12.72
CA ALA A 46 -3.08 3.50 13.17
C ALA A 46 -3.64 4.29 14.37
N ILE A 47 -4.94 4.62 14.33
CA ILE A 47 -5.63 5.33 15.42
C ILE A 47 -5.71 4.46 16.67
N ILE A 48 -6.08 3.18 16.52
CA ILE A 48 -6.09 2.24 17.65
C ILE A 48 -4.69 2.15 18.27
N GLN A 49 -3.65 1.99 17.45
CA GLN A 49 -2.28 1.92 17.93
C GLN A 49 -1.86 3.20 18.65
N LEU A 50 -2.23 4.37 18.14
CA LEU A 50 -2.00 5.65 18.80
C LEU A 50 -2.67 5.69 20.18
N ILE A 51 -3.92 5.24 20.30
CA ILE A 51 -4.63 5.17 21.58
C ILE A 51 -3.89 4.25 22.55
N ILE A 52 -3.45 3.07 22.10
CA ILE A 52 -2.69 2.12 22.93
C ILE A 52 -1.38 2.76 23.44
N VAL A 53 -0.64 3.45 22.57
CA VAL A 53 0.60 4.16 22.96
C VAL A 53 0.31 5.27 23.97
N VAL A 54 -0.77 6.05 23.78
CA VAL A 54 -1.17 7.09 24.74
C VAL A 54 -1.56 6.46 26.08
N MET A 55 -2.30 5.36 26.08
CA MET A 55 -2.65 4.63 27.31
C MET A 55 -1.40 4.12 28.03
N PHE A 56 -0.41 3.63 27.29
CA PHE A 56 0.89 3.21 27.85
C PHE A 56 1.64 4.36 28.53
N ILE A 57 1.57 5.58 27.97
CA ILE A 57 2.17 6.78 28.59
C ILE A 57 1.42 7.17 29.87
N VAL A 58 0.10 7.09 29.88
CA VAL A 58 -0.74 7.52 31.01
C VAL A 58 -0.69 6.54 32.17
N ASP A 59 -0.79 5.24 31.90
CA ASP A 59 -0.80 4.20 32.94
C ASP A 59 0.06 2.99 32.54
N MET A 60 1.37 3.19 32.56
CA MET A 60 2.36 2.15 32.28
C MET A 60 2.23 0.92 33.20
N ARG A 61 1.71 1.07 34.43
CA ARG A 61 1.65 -0.03 35.40
C ARG A 61 0.60 -1.08 35.08
N SER A 62 -0.41 -0.70 34.29
CA SER A 62 -1.45 -1.61 33.81
C SER A 62 -0.95 -2.57 32.72
N PHE A 63 0.19 -2.27 32.12
CA PHE A 63 0.81 -3.08 31.08
C PHE A 63 1.76 -4.11 31.67
N GLN A 64 1.65 -5.35 31.20
CA GLN A 64 2.51 -6.46 31.59
C GLN A 64 3.15 -7.09 30.35
N PRO A 65 4.42 -7.49 30.45
CA PRO A 65 5.03 -8.26 29.38
C PRO A 65 4.36 -9.64 29.28
N ASP A 66 4.07 -10.07 28.07
CA ASP A 66 3.56 -11.41 27.79
C ASP A 66 4.67 -12.46 28.02
N TYR A 67 4.31 -13.74 28.08
CA TYR A 67 5.23 -14.87 28.26
C TYR A 67 6.33 -14.96 27.19
N SER A 68 6.09 -14.38 26.02
CA SER A 68 7.03 -14.31 24.92
C SER A 68 8.03 -13.15 25.05
N TYR A 69 7.80 -12.16 25.94
CA TYR A 69 8.60 -10.93 26.13
C TYR A 69 8.74 -10.02 24.91
N TYR A 70 8.17 -10.40 23.76
CA TYR A 70 8.06 -9.60 22.55
C TYR A 70 6.76 -8.82 22.47
N SER A 71 5.82 -8.98 23.40
CA SER A 71 4.58 -8.21 23.44
C SER A 71 4.36 -7.65 24.83
N VAL A 72 3.82 -6.43 24.89
CA VAL A 72 3.35 -5.81 26.12
C VAL A 72 1.83 -5.71 26.02
N THR A 73 1.15 -6.34 26.96
CA THR A 73 -0.31 -6.47 26.95
C THR A 73 -0.91 -5.76 28.15
N MET A 74 -2.08 -5.17 27.95
CA MET A 74 -2.91 -4.59 29.00
C MET A 74 -4.31 -5.20 28.87
N ASP A 75 -4.84 -5.70 29.98
CA ASP A 75 -6.24 -6.08 30.06
C ASP A 75 -7.08 -4.83 30.32
N ALA A 76 -7.86 -4.40 29.33
CA ALA A 76 -8.73 -3.24 29.42
C ALA A 76 -10.17 -3.62 29.87
N GLY A 77 -10.40 -4.86 30.31
CA GLY A 77 -11.69 -5.35 30.81
C GLY A 77 -12.74 -5.65 29.72
N ILE A 78 -12.68 -4.97 28.58
CA ILE A 78 -13.51 -5.23 27.37
C ILE A 78 -12.72 -5.91 26.23
N GLY A 79 -11.41 -6.12 26.43
CA GLY A 79 -10.49 -6.69 25.45
C GLY A 79 -9.04 -6.45 25.89
N SER A 80 -8.09 -7.15 25.27
CA SER A 80 -6.67 -6.94 25.49
C SER A 80 -6.10 -5.94 24.48
N ALA A 81 -5.42 -4.92 24.98
CA ALA A 81 -4.60 -4.03 24.15
C ALA A 81 -3.16 -4.55 24.17
N SER A 82 -2.53 -4.68 23.00
CA SER A 82 -1.16 -5.20 22.91
C SER A 82 -0.28 -4.36 22.00
N ILE A 83 0.93 -4.04 22.45
CA ILE A 83 2.02 -3.55 21.60
C ILE A 83 2.89 -4.75 21.30
N ALA A 84 2.90 -5.20 20.04
CA ALA A 84 3.81 -6.22 19.58
C ALA A 84 5.18 -5.60 19.25
N GLY A 85 6.24 -6.31 19.59
CA GLY A 85 7.63 -6.03 19.25
C GLY A 85 8.01 -6.56 17.87
N HIS A 86 7.07 -7.23 17.20
CA HIS A 86 7.21 -7.81 15.89
C HIS A 86 6.64 -6.84 14.85
N PHE A 87 7.50 -6.28 14.00
CA PHE A 87 7.08 -5.46 12.88
C PHE A 87 7.94 -5.72 11.65
N LEU A 88 7.27 -5.90 10.51
CA LEU A 88 7.85 -6.40 9.25
C LEU A 88 8.65 -7.69 9.48
N ASP A 89 9.99 -7.60 9.48
CA ASP A 89 10.89 -8.73 9.71
C ASP A 89 11.84 -8.49 10.92
N SER A 90 11.53 -7.52 11.78
CA SER A 90 12.27 -7.25 13.01
C SER A 90 11.48 -7.68 14.24
N ASP A 91 12.14 -8.45 15.10
CA ASP A 91 11.63 -8.87 16.40
C ASP A 91 12.41 -8.12 17.49
N ILE A 92 11.74 -7.18 18.14
CA ILE A 92 12.30 -6.37 19.22
C ILE A 92 11.72 -6.84 20.55
N ARG A 93 12.60 -7.18 21.49
CA ARG A 93 12.15 -7.49 22.86
C ARG A 93 11.78 -6.21 23.59
N LEU A 94 10.57 -6.22 24.15
CA LEU A 94 10.01 -5.08 24.88
C LEU A 94 10.29 -5.15 26.38
N ALA A 95 10.63 -6.34 26.90
CA ALA A 95 11.01 -6.56 28.29
C ALA A 95 12.39 -7.19 28.42
N ASP A 96 13.09 -6.85 29.51
CA ASP A 96 14.40 -7.39 29.85
C ASP A 96 14.28 -8.81 30.43
N TRP A 97 15.19 -9.70 30.03
CA TRP A 97 15.22 -11.12 30.37
C TRP A 97 15.50 -11.40 31.85
N THR A 98 16.20 -10.48 32.51
CA THR A 98 16.68 -10.69 33.89
C THR A 98 15.70 -10.17 34.94
N THR A 99 14.96 -9.12 34.61
CA THR A 99 14.14 -8.37 35.58
C THR A 99 12.65 -8.39 35.25
N ASN A 100 12.26 -8.86 34.05
CA ASN A 100 10.90 -8.76 33.51
C ASN A 100 10.35 -7.33 33.54
N VAL A 101 11.23 -6.32 33.62
CA VAL A 101 10.85 -4.92 33.59
C VAL A 101 10.69 -4.49 32.13
N ILE A 102 9.60 -3.79 31.85
CA ILE A 102 9.31 -3.23 30.53
C ILE A 102 10.31 -2.12 30.24
N ASN A 103 10.96 -2.20 29.09
CA ASN A 103 11.82 -1.14 28.59
C ASN A 103 10.96 -0.05 27.94
N VAL A 104 10.62 0.97 28.74
CA VAL A 104 9.73 2.09 28.37
C VAL A 104 10.14 2.78 27.06
N PRO A 105 11.39 3.24 26.86
CA PRO A 105 11.76 3.94 25.64
C PRO A 105 11.66 3.04 24.40
N VAL A 106 12.02 1.77 24.51
CA VAL A 106 11.89 0.79 23.41
C VAL A 106 10.42 0.58 23.07
N THR A 107 9.56 0.42 24.08
CA THR A 107 8.12 0.18 23.87
C THR A 107 7.44 1.36 23.19
N LEU A 108 7.82 2.59 23.55
CA LEU A 108 7.35 3.80 22.88
C LEU A 108 7.85 3.89 21.44
N LEU A 109 9.13 3.64 21.19
CA LEU A 109 9.70 3.67 19.84
C LEU A 109 9.02 2.64 18.92
N VAL A 110 8.83 1.42 19.40
CA VAL A 110 8.12 0.37 18.67
C VAL A 110 6.67 0.73 18.44
N GLY A 111 5.99 1.29 19.45
CA GLY A 111 4.61 1.75 19.32
C GLY A 111 4.45 2.86 18.28
N LEU A 112 5.38 3.82 18.25
CA LEU A 112 5.43 4.88 17.25
C LEU A 112 5.73 4.33 15.84
N GLU A 113 6.60 3.33 15.72
CA GLU A 113 6.92 2.72 14.43
C GLU A 113 5.71 1.99 13.83
N HIS A 114 4.89 1.32 14.63
CA HIS A 114 3.63 0.73 14.14
C HIS A 114 2.70 1.80 13.56
N ILE A 115 2.61 2.98 14.20
CA ILE A 115 1.81 4.11 13.69
C ILE A 115 2.41 4.60 12.37
N ALA A 116 3.74 4.74 12.28
CA ALA A 116 4.42 5.15 11.05
C ALA A 116 4.17 4.16 9.90
N ILE A 117 4.30 2.86 10.14
CA ILE A 117 4.06 1.82 9.13
C ILE A 117 2.60 1.85 8.67
N TYR A 118 1.63 1.90 9.59
CA TYR A 118 0.21 1.94 9.21
C TYR A 118 -0.16 3.21 8.46
N THR A 119 0.40 4.35 8.81
CA THR A 119 0.16 5.62 8.10
C THR A 119 0.78 5.61 6.71
N LEU A 120 2.01 5.12 6.55
CA LEU A 120 2.65 4.97 5.24
C LEU A 120 1.85 4.03 4.32
N LEU A 121 1.43 2.87 4.84
CA LEU A 121 0.60 1.94 4.08
C LEU A 121 -0.77 2.55 3.73
N THR A 122 -1.36 3.32 4.65
CA THR A 122 -2.61 4.06 4.39
C THR A 122 -2.44 5.02 3.20
N LEU A 123 -1.34 5.77 3.16
CA LEU A 123 -1.03 6.67 2.05
C LEU A 123 -0.84 5.92 0.73
N VAL A 124 -0.14 4.78 0.75
CA VAL A 124 0.04 3.91 -0.44
C VAL A 124 -1.31 3.48 -1.00
N PHE A 125 -2.20 2.92 -0.18
CA PHE A 125 -3.51 2.47 -0.65
C PHE A 125 -4.42 3.64 -1.07
N GLY A 126 -4.29 4.80 -0.40
CA GLY A 126 -5.01 6.01 -0.77
C GLY A 126 -4.63 6.53 -2.16
N GLU A 127 -3.33 6.60 -2.45
CA GLU A 127 -2.82 6.99 -3.76
C GLU A 127 -3.13 5.95 -4.84
N LEU A 128 -3.05 4.65 -4.52
CA LEU A 128 -3.46 3.58 -5.43
C LEU A 128 -4.96 3.67 -5.78
N ALA A 129 -5.82 3.93 -4.80
CA ALA A 129 -7.25 4.09 -5.04
C ALA A 129 -7.55 5.30 -5.94
N ALA A 130 -6.81 6.39 -5.77
CA ALA A 130 -6.94 7.58 -6.61
C ALA A 130 -6.42 7.33 -8.04
N LEU A 131 -5.25 6.69 -8.19
CA LEU A 131 -4.69 6.32 -9.49
C LEU A 131 -5.61 5.38 -10.25
N LEU A 132 -6.17 4.37 -9.59
CA LEU A 132 -7.13 3.45 -10.21
C LEU A 132 -8.43 4.16 -10.62
N ALA A 133 -8.90 5.13 -9.84
CA ALA A 133 -10.07 5.93 -10.18
C ALA A 133 -9.81 6.80 -11.42
N GLU A 134 -8.67 7.50 -11.47
CA GLU A 134 -8.26 8.30 -12.62
C GLU A 134 -8.09 7.45 -13.88
N LEU A 135 -7.47 6.27 -13.77
CA LEU A 135 -7.28 5.36 -14.90
C LEU A 135 -8.61 4.78 -15.40
N ARG A 136 -9.56 4.51 -14.49
CA ARG A 136 -10.92 4.10 -14.84
C ARG A 136 -11.68 5.19 -15.56
N ASP A 137 -11.60 6.43 -15.07
CA ASP A 137 -12.26 7.58 -15.67
C ASP A 137 -11.65 7.88 -17.05
N TRP A 138 -10.33 7.81 -17.20
CA TRP A 138 -9.65 7.87 -18.49
C TRP A 138 -10.13 6.79 -19.47
N MET A 139 -10.22 5.52 -19.03
CA MET A 139 -10.73 4.45 -19.89
C MET A 139 -12.17 4.71 -20.33
N ARG A 140 -12.99 5.30 -19.46
CA ARG A 140 -14.38 5.66 -19.77
C ARG A 140 -14.44 6.80 -20.79
N ASP A 141 -13.59 7.81 -20.64
CA ASP A 141 -13.51 8.95 -21.55
C ASP A 141 -12.97 8.54 -22.91
N ARG A 142 -11.97 7.66 -22.97
CA ARG A 142 -11.45 7.09 -24.22
C ARG A 142 -12.53 6.35 -25.01
N VAL A 143 -13.41 5.62 -24.32
CA VAL A 143 -14.56 4.95 -24.96
C VAL A 143 -15.58 5.95 -25.49
N ARG A 144 -15.72 7.11 -24.85
CA ARG A 144 -16.75 8.11 -25.16
C ARG A 144 -16.32 9.14 -26.20
N TYR A 145 -15.06 9.56 -26.20
CA TYR A 145 -14.52 10.67 -27.00
C TYR A 145 -13.47 10.24 -28.05
N GLY A 146 -13.09 8.96 -28.11
CA GLY A 146 -12.11 8.47 -29.09
C GLY A 146 -10.65 8.60 -28.62
N SER A 147 -9.69 8.48 -29.54
CA SER A 147 -8.26 8.29 -29.24
C SER A 147 -7.48 9.54 -28.83
N GLU A 148 -8.10 10.72 -28.79
CA GLU A 148 -7.41 12.00 -28.49
C GLU A 148 -7.07 12.16 -26.99
N VAL A 149 -7.56 11.28 -26.13
CA VAL A 149 -7.30 11.34 -24.68
C VAL A 149 -6.17 10.40 -24.30
N THR A 150 -5.01 10.94 -23.92
CA THR A 150 -3.84 10.11 -23.60
C THR A 150 -3.69 9.82 -22.10
N PRO A 151 -3.14 8.63 -21.74
CA PRO A 151 -2.97 8.23 -20.35
C PRO A 151 -1.75 8.89 -19.68
N PHE A 152 -0.88 9.54 -20.47
CA PHE A 152 0.39 10.13 -20.04
C PHE A 152 0.23 11.54 -19.47
N ARG A 153 -0.58 11.67 -18.42
CA ARG A 153 -0.72 12.94 -17.70
C ARG A 153 0.30 12.99 -16.56
N ALA A 154 0.71 14.20 -16.18
CA ALA A 154 1.63 14.41 -15.05
C ALA A 154 1.09 13.81 -13.74
N MET A 155 -0.24 13.83 -13.56
CA MET A 155 -0.87 13.44 -12.29
C MET A 155 -0.72 11.94 -11.93
N PRO A 156 -0.96 10.96 -12.83
CA PRO A 156 -0.61 9.55 -12.58
C PRO A 156 0.87 9.31 -12.28
N ILE A 157 1.78 10.04 -12.92
CA ILE A 157 3.24 9.88 -12.73
C ILE A 157 3.61 10.31 -11.31
N GLU A 158 3.17 11.49 -10.88
CA GLU A 158 3.44 12.01 -9.54
C GLU A 158 2.87 11.10 -8.43
N ARG A 159 1.66 10.56 -8.63
CA ARG A 159 1.07 9.61 -7.66
C ARG A 159 1.88 8.33 -7.55
N LEU A 160 2.35 7.80 -8.68
CA LEU A 160 3.10 6.55 -8.72
C LEU A 160 4.51 6.70 -8.15
N GLU A 161 5.11 7.88 -8.31
CA GLU A 161 6.34 8.27 -7.63
C GLU A 161 6.15 8.33 -6.10
N ARG A 162 5.07 8.97 -5.63
CA ARG A 162 4.73 9.01 -4.19
C ARG A 162 4.50 7.62 -3.61
N ILE A 163 3.78 6.75 -4.33
CA ILE A 163 3.60 5.34 -3.93
C ILE A 163 4.95 4.63 -3.79
N GLY A 164 5.86 4.81 -4.75
CA GLY A 164 7.21 4.26 -4.72
C GLY A 164 7.99 4.72 -3.48
N TRP A 165 7.96 6.02 -3.18
CA TRP A 165 8.61 6.58 -1.99
C TRP A 165 8.04 6.03 -0.69
N TYR A 166 6.72 5.95 -0.53
CA TYR A 166 6.11 5.42 0.69
C TYR A 166 6.41 3.92 0.90
N LEU A 167 6.45 3.14 -0.18
CA LEU A 167 6.79 1.72 -0.15
C LEU A 167 8.24 1.45 0.27
N ILE A 168 9.19 2.30 -0.14
CA ILE A 168 10.59 2.20 0.29
C ILE A 168 10.79 2.80 1.68
N ALA A 169 10.10 3.88 2.02
CA ALA A 169 10.20 4.52 3.33
C ALA A 169 9.77 3.58 4.47
N THR A 170 8.79 2.71 4.24
CA THR A 170 8.25 1.77 5.25
C THR A 170 9.31 0.79 5.80
N PRO A 171 10.02 -0.01 4.98
CA PRO A 171 11.10 -0.87 5.47
C PRO A 171 12.32 -0.07 5.97
N VAL A 172 12.58 1.12 5.42
CA VAL A 172 13.69 1.96 5.87
C VAL A 172 13.44 2.52 7.27
N SER A 173 12.23 2.98 7.59
CA SER A 173 11.88 3.45 8.94
C SER A 173 12.03 2.32 9.96
N ALA A 174 11.55 1.12 9.61
CA ALA A 174 11.64 -0.04 10.47
C ALA A 174 13.10 -0.41 10.77
N LEU A 175 13.99 -0.39 9.76
CA LEU A 175 15.41 -0.64 9.96
C LEU A 175 16.08 0.42 10.85
N VAL A 176 15.72 1.69 10.68
CA VAL A 176 16.26 2.78 11.52
C VAL A 176 15.84 2.59 12.97
N ILE A 177 14.58 2.28 13.24
CA ILE A 177 14.10 2.02 14.61
C ILE A 177 14.75 0.78 15.19
N SER A 178 14.89 -0.31 14.43
CA SER A 178 15.63 -1.51 14.86
C SER A 178 17.06 -1.20 15.25
N LEU A 179 17.76 -0.34 14.50
CA LEU A 179 19.13 0.08 14.79
C LEU A 179 19.22 0.97 16.04
N ILE A 180 18.24 1.86 16.25
CA ILE A 180 18.15 2.71 17.46
C ILE A 180 17.83 1.87 18.71
N CYS A 181 17.04 0.81 18.57
CA CYS A 181 16.67 -0.09 19.68
C CYS A 181 17.79 -1.07 20.08
N MET A 182 18.72 -1.38 19.16
CA MET A 182 19.84 -2.30 19.36
C MET A 182 20.69 -2.06 20.64
N PRO A 183 21.03 -0.82 21.05
CA PRO A 183 21.76 -0.58 22.30
C PRO A 183 20.92 -0.79 23.57
N PHE A 184 19.59 -0.77 23.48
CA PHE A 184 18.70 -0.84 24.64
C PHE A 184 18.11 -2.23 24.89
N THR A 185 18.04 -3.08 23.86
CA THR A 185 17.42 -4.40 23.94
C THR A 185 17.96 -5.35 22.89
N SER A 186 17.68 -6.65 23.04
CA SER A 186 17.96 -7.62 21.98
C SER A 186 17.00 -7.44 20.81
N VAL A 187 17.57 -7.21 19.63
CA VAL A 187 16.86 -7.10 18.37
C VAL A 187 17.26 -8.28 17.48
N ALA A 188 16.29 -9.03 16.99
CA ALA A 188 16.51 -10.05 15.97
C ALA A 188 15.95 -9.54 14.64
N ILE A 189 16.83 -9.35 13.66
CA ILE A 189 16.44 -8.97 12.31
C ILE A 189 16.44 -10.25 11.48
N SER A 190 15.26 -10.78 11.23
CA SER A 190 15.05 -11.75 10.18
C SER A 190 15.19 -10.97 8.86
N GLY A 191 16.07 -11.37 7.95
CA GLY A 191 16.15 -10.77 6.60
C GLY A 191 14.95 -11.17 5.75
N GLY A 192 13.74 -10.88 6.23
CA GLY A 192 12.54 -11.59 5.82
C GLY A 192 11.93 -11.12 4.50
N ALA A 193 10.99 -11.93 4.03
CA ALA A 193 10.39 -11.80 2.71
C ALA A 193 9.53 -10.54 2.59
N PHE A 194 8.99 -10.00 3.69
CA PHE A 194 8.03 -8.92 3.64
C PHE A 194 8.70 -7.57 3.34
N THR A 195 9.85 -7.30 3.95
CA THR A 195 10.70 -6.14 3.63
C THR A 195 11.14 -6.19 2.17
N GLY A 196 11.60 -7.36 1.70
CA GLY A 196 12.01 -7.54 0.31
C GLY A 196 10.87 -7.28 -0.70
N LEU A 197 9.65 -7.75 -0.38
CA LEU A 197 8.47 -7.52 -1.21
C LEU A 197 8.09 -6.04 -1.30
N LEU A 198 8.12 -5.30 -0.19
CA LEU A 198 7.81 -3.86 -0.19
C LEU A 198 8.80 -3.05 -1.03
N ILE A 199 10.10 -3.35 -0.89
CA ILE A 199 11.15 -2.70 -1.68
C ILE A 199 10.97 -3.01 -3.16
N LEU A 200 10.77 -4.28 -3.52
CA LEU A 200 10.57 -4.70 -4.90
C LEU A 200 9.32 -4.06 -5.52
N LEU A 201 8.22 -3.98 -4.76
CA LEU A 201 7.00 -3.30 -5.19
C LEU A 201 7.22 -1.79 -5.37
N GLY A 202 7.99 -1.16 -4.49
CA GLY A 202 8.39 0.24 -4.62
C GLY A 202 9.21 0.50 -5.88
N ILE A 203 10.21 -0.34 -6.17
CA ILE A 203 11.04 -0.25 -7.39
C ILE A 203 10.17 -0.43 -8.64
N ILE A 204 9.26 -1.40 -8.65
CA ILE A 204 8.34 -1.60 -9.77
C ILE A 204 7.47 -0.35 -9.99
N SER A 205 6.96 0.26 -8.92
CA SER A 205 6.20 1.52 -8.99
C SER A 205 7.02 2.61 -9.69
N PHE A 206 8.29 2.80 -9.29
CA PHE A 206 9.18 3.77 -9.95
C PHE A 206 9.43 3.45 -11.43
N MET A 207 9.63 2.17 -11.78
CA MET A 207 9.82 1.77 -13.17
C MET A 207 8.59 2.13 -14.02
N PHE A 208 7.38 1.89 -13.52
CA PHE A 208 6.17 2.31 -14.22
C PHE A 208 6.06 3.83 -14.33
N ALA A 209 6.42 4.59 -13.29
CA ALA A 209 6.40 6.06 -13.33
C ALA A 209 7.33 6.57 -14.43
N GLN A 210 8.52 5.98 -14.54
CA GLN A 210 9.50 6.31 -15.56
C GLN A 210 9.01 5.97 -16.98
N VAL A 211 8.36 4.81 -17.17
CA VAL A 211 7.77 4.42 -18.47
C VAL A 211 6.68 5.41 -18.88
N PHE A 212 5.82 5.84 -17.95
CA PHE A 212 4.80 6.84 -18.23
C PHE A 212 5.41 8.21 -18.55
N ASN A 213 6.48 8.60 -17.89
CA ASN A 213 7.20 9.84 -18.16
C ASN A 213 7.84 9.84 -19.56
N TYR A 214 8.50 8.74 -19.95
CA TYR A 214 9.02 8.58 -21.31
C TYR A 214 7.92 8.63 -22.37
N GLY A 215 6.77 8.00 -22.10
CA GLY A 215 5.61 8.06 -22.99
C GLY A 215 5.04 9.47 -23.15
N ALA A 216 5.02 10.27 -22.07
CA ALA A 216 4.60 11.67 -22.12
C ALA A 216 5.53 12.53 -22.99
N MET A 217 6.85 12.35 -22.84
CA MET A 217 7.85 13.08 -23.63
C MET A 217 7.73 12.75 -25.13
N LEU A 218 7.61 11.47 -25.48
CA LEU A 218 7.42 11.04 -26.88
C LEU A 218 6.17 11.64 -27.50
N GLN A 219 5.11 11.78 -26.72
CA GLN A 219 3.87 12.36 -27.22
C GLN A 219 4.01 13.86 -27.48
N ASN A 220 4.66 14.59 -26.58
CA ASN A 220 4.97 16.01 -26.79
C ASN A 220 5.86 16.25 -28.01
N ASP A 221 6.84 15.37 -28.25
CA ASP A 221 7.71 15.48 -29.43
C ASP A 221 6.93 15.27 -30.74
N VAL A 222 5.97 14.34 -30.76
CA VAL A 222 5.11 14.08 -31.94
C VAL A 222 4.11 15.21 -32.15
N GLU A 223 3.52 15.75 -31.08
CA GLU A 223 2.59 16.89 -31.17
C GLU A 223 3.32 18.19 -31.55
N GLY A 224 4.60 18.35 -31.20
CA GLY A 224 5.42 19.48 -31.61
C GLY A 224 5.88 19.46 -33.08
N LEU A 225 5.69 18.33 -33.79
CA LEU A 225 6.07 18.13 -35.18
C LEU A 225 4.90 18.29 -36.19
N LEU A 226 3.66 18.36 -35.71
CA LEU A 226 2.44 18.56 -36.51
C LEU A 226 1.97 20.02 -36.45
#